data_AF-A0A7V1NSF5-F1
#
_entry.id   AF-A0A7V1NSF5-F1
#
_cell.length_a   1.000
_cell.length_b   1.000
_cell.length_c   1.000
_cell.angle_alpha   90.00
_cell.angle_beta   90.00
_cell.angle_gamma   90.00
#
_symmetry.space_group_name_H-M   'P 1'
#
loop_
_entity.id
_entity.type
_entity.pdbx_description
1 polymer ?
#
loop_
_entity_poly.entity_id
_entity_poly.type
_entity_poly.pdbx_seq_one_letter_code
_entity_poly.pdbx_strand_id
1 'polypeptide(L)'
;MAALLRREIEAHPVPGWESRLARLVDDAEQLEPAATWSRYPRLEGNQIVLPVERYEELEASEALQLAQRSLATAGDFIHWWFQEG
;
A
#
# COMPACT_ATOMS: atom_id res chain seq x y z
N MET A 1 -1.57 -5.90 -7.04
CA MET A 1 -1.09 -4.52 -7.28
C MET A 1 0.40 -4.41 -6.94
N ALA A 2 0.80 -4.69 -5.70
CA ALA A 2 2.20 -4.56 -5.28
C ALA A 2 3.19 -5.44 -6.06
N ALA A 3 2.83 -6.68 -6.41
CA ALA A 3 3.67 -7.54 -7.24
C ALA A 3 3.97 -6.95 -8.64
N LEU A 4 3.06 -6.15 -9.20
CA LEU A 4 3.30 -5.44 -10.45
C LEU A 4 4.29 -4.29 -10.23
N LEU A 5 4.05 -3.45 -9.21
CA LEU A 5 4.96 -2.37 -8.82
C LEU A 5 6.38 -2.86 -8.56
N ARG A 6 6.53 -3.99 -7.86
CA ARG A 6 7.83 -4.61 -7.57
C ARG A 6 8.59 -4.96 -8.86
N ARG A 7 7.90 -5.59 -9.82
CA ARG A 7 8.48 -5.92 -11.14
C ARG A 7 8.89 -4.68 -11.92
N GLU A 8 8.09 -3.63 -11.91
CA GLU A 8 8.42 -2.38 -12.62
C GLU A 8 9.69 -1.73 -12.05
N ILE A 9 9.82 -1.68 -10.72
CA ILE A 9 11.01 -1.12 -10.06
C ILE A 9 12.26 -1.95 -10.34
N GLU A 10 12.13 -3.28 -10.37
CA GLU A 10 13.23 -4.20 -10.70
C GLU A 10 13.66 -4.09 -12.17
N ALA A 11 12.70 -3.92 -13.09
CA ALA A 11 12.98 -3.78 -14.52
C ALA A 11 13.52 -2.39 -14.89
N HIS A 12 13.13 -1.36 -14.13
CA HIS A 12 13.45 0.04 -14.41
C HIS A 12 14.08 0.70 -13.18
N PRO A 13 15.37 0.45 -12.91
CA PRO A 13 16.05 1.06 -11.77
C PRO A 13 16.10 2.58 -11.93
N VAL A 14 15.69 3.28 -10.86
CA VAL A 14 15.70 4.74 -10.79
C VAL A 14 16.72 5.17 -9.73
N PRO A 15 17.92 5.62 -10.13
CA PRO A 15 18.96 6.02 -9.20
C PRO A 15 18.50 7.07 -8.19
N GLY A 16 18.72 6.83 -6.90
CA GLY A 16 18.34 7.73 -5.81
C GLY A 16 16.91 7.54 -5.30
N TRP A 17 16.10 6.72 -5.97
CA TRP A 17 14.70 6.46 -5.61
C TRP A 17 14.46 5.04 -5.11
N GLU A 18 15.44 4.15 -5.18
CA GLU A 18 15.29 2.71 -4.99
C GLU A 18 14.65 2.37 -3.63
N SER A 19 15.16 2.96 -2.56
CA SER A 19 14.65 2.70 -1.20
C SER A 19 13.24 3.25 -0.97
N ARG A 20 12.91 4.38 -1.60
CA ARG A 20 11.60 5.03 -1.48
C ARG A 20 10.55 4.27 -2.27
N LEU A 21 10.88 3.85 -3.48
CA LEU A 21 10.01 3.04 -4.33
C LEU A 21 9.83 1.63 -3.78
N ALA A 22 10.88 1.01 -3.22
CA ALA A 22 10.76 -0.27 -2.52
C ALA A 22 9.80 -0.17 -1.33
N ARG A 23 9.91 0.89 -0.52
CA ARG A 23 8.99 1.13 0.60
C ARG A 23 7.54 1.35 0.13
N LEU A 24 7.34 1.99 -1.02
CA LEU A 24 6.01 2.15 -1.62
C LEU A 24 5.39 0.79 -2.00
N VAL A 25 6.20 -0.16 -2.47
CA VAL A 25 5.75 -1.55 -2.74
C VAL A 25 5.31 -2.21 -1.45
N ASP A 26 6.14 -2.14 -0.40
CA ASP A 26 5.86 -2.78 0.88
C ASP A 26 4.61 -2.19 1.56
N ASP A 27 4.40 -0.88 1.43
CA ASP A 27 3.19 -0.20 1.92
C ASP A 27 1.95 -0.67 1.12
N ALA A 28 2.08 -0.85 -0.19
CA ALA A 28 1.00 -1.36 -1.04
C ALA A 28 0.65 -2.83 -0.75
N GLU A 29 1.60 -3.67 -0.35
CA GLU A 29 1.35 -5.04 0.10
C GLU A 29 0.53 -5.04 1.40
N GLN A 30 0.87 -4.16 2.35
CA GLN A 30 0.20 -4.06 3.64
C GLN A 30 -1.21 -3.44 3.54
N LEU A 31 -1.45 -2.55 2.58
CA LEU A 31 -2.75 -1.92 2.35
C LEU A 31 -3.78 -2.83 1.66
N GLU A 32 -3.34 -3.83 0.90
CA GLU A 32 -4.25 -4.68 0.10
C GLU A 32 -5.27 -5.44 0.97
N PRO A 33 -4.89 -6.06 2.10
CA PRO A 33 -5.84 -6.63 3.05
C PRO A 33 -6.86 -5.61 3.58
N ALA A 34 -6.40 -4.40 3.95
CA ALA A 34 -7.28 -3.34 4.44
C ALA A 34 -8.30 -2.88 3.37
N ALA A 35 -7.90 -2.83 2.10
CA ALA A 35 -8.78 -2.44 0.99
C ALA A 35 -9.77 -3.56 0.57
N THR A 36 -9.35 -4.82 0.66
CA THR A 36 -10.17 -5.96 0.24
C THR A 36 -11.09 -6.46 1.35
N TRP A 37 -10.62 -6.54 2.59
CA TRP A 37 -11.35 -7.21 3.68
C TRP A 37 -12.27 -6.26 4.46
N SER A 38 -12.12 -4.94 4.28
CA SER A 38 -13.05 -3.94 4.83
C SER A 38 -14.44 -3.93 4.18
N ARG A 39 -14.67 -4.69 3.10
CA ARG A 39 -15.89 -4.58 2.27
C ARG A 39 -16.77 -5.81 2.27
N TYR A 40 -16.24 -6.99 2.57
CA TYR A 40 -16.96 -8.25 2.42
C TYR A 40 -16.81 -9.13 3.67
N PRO A 41 -17.93 -9.66 4.22
CA PRO A 41 -17.87 -10.68 5.26
C PRO A 41 -17.02 -11.87 4.83
N ARG A 42 -16.31 -12.49 5.78
CA ARG A 42 -15.48 -13.67 5.53
C ARG A 42 -15.81 -14.80 6.49
N LEU A 43 -15.59 -16.03 6.02
CA LEU A 43 -15.57 -17.21 6.87
C LEU A 43 -14.18 -17.34 7.50
N GLU A 44 -14.14 -17.25 8.82
CA GLU A 44 -12.94 -17.54 9.63
C GLU A 44 -13.25 -18.73 10.54
N GLY A 45 -12.66 -19.89 10.20
CA GLY A 45 -13.05 -21.16 10.81
C GLY A 45 -14.51 -21.50 10.51
N ASN A 46 -15.35 -21.51 11.54
CA ASN A 46 -16.78 -21.86 11.44
C ASN A 46 -17.70 -20.66 11.73
N GLN A 47 -17.17 -19.43 11.67
CA GLN A 47 -17.91 -18.19 11.94
C GLN A 47 -17.81 -17.24 10.77
N ILE A 48 -18.89 -16.47 10.54
CA ILE A 48 -18.89 -15.34 9.62
C ILE A 48 -18.45 -14.12 10.41
N VAL A 49 -17.36 -13.50 10.00
CA VAL A 49 -16.85 -12.24 10.56
C VAL A 49 -17.27 -11.10 9.63
N LEU A 50 -18.00 -10.12 10.16
CA LEU A 50 -18.35 -8.91 9.43
C LEU A 50 -17.17 -7.94 9.41
N PRO A 51 -17.00 -7.12 8.35
CA PRO A 51 -15.89 -6.18 8.29
C PRO A 51 -15.83 -5.21 9.49
N VAL A 52 -16.97 -4.74 9.97
CA VAL A 52 -17.04 -3.82 11.13
C VAL A 52 -16.57 -4.45 12.45
N GLU A 53 -16.56 -5.78 12.54
CA GLU A 53 -16.15 -6.52 13.73
C GLU A 53 -14.63 -6.77 13.75
N ARG A 54 -13.94 -6.48 12.65
CA ARG A 54 -12.54 -6.86 12.45
C ARG A 54 -11.56 -5.70 12.58
N TYR A 55 -12.01 -4.48 12.30
CA TYR A 55 -11.14 -3.30 12.29
C TYR A 55 -11.46 -2.44 13.50
N GLU A 56 -10.47 -2.26 14.36
CA GLU A 56 -10.50 -1.29 15.43
C GLU A 56 -9.82 0.01 14.97
N GLU A 57 -9.77 1.00 15.87
CA GLU A 57 -9.17 2.30 15.59
C GLU A 57 -7.69 2.18 15.21
N LEU A 58 -6.98 1.20 15.77
CA LEU A 58 -5.56 0.97 15.52
C LEU A 58 -5.31 0.57 14.06
N GLU A 59 -6.03 -0.43 13.55
CA GLU A 59 -5.87 -0.89 12.16
C GLU A 59 -6.26 0.20 11.17
N ALA A 60 -7.29 1.00 11.50
CA ALA A 60 -7.67 2.15 10.69
C ALA A 60 -6.57 3.23 10.65
N SER A 61 -5.95 3.51 11.81
CA SER A 61 -4.85 4.46 11.94
C SER A 61 -3.60 4.00 11.18
N GLU A 62 -3.24 2.73 11.28
CA GLU A 62 -2.11 2.14 10.54
C GLU A 62 -2.35 2.22 9.02
N ALA A 63 -3.53 1.83 8.54
CA ALA A 63 -3.89 1.96 7.14
C ALA A 63 -3.82 3.41 6.64
N LEU A 64 -4.26 4.37 7.46
CA LEU A 64 -4.17 5.79 7.12
C LEU A 64 -2.71 6.26 7.01
N GLN A 65 -1.84 5.86 7.95
CA GLN A 65 -0.42 6.22 7.91
C GLN A 65 0.28 5.65 6.67
N LEU A 66 0.01 4.38 6.33
CA LEU A 66 0.52 3.74 5.11
C LEU A 66 0.08 4.50 3.87
N ALA A 67 -1.21 4.86 3.79
CA ALA A 67 -1.77 5.58 2.66
C ALA A 67 -1.18 6.99 2.50
N GLN A 68 -1.03 7.74 3.60
CA GLN A 68 -0.44 9.08 3.59
C GLN A 68 1.02 9.04 3.13
N ARG A 69 1.81 8.10 3.66
CA ARG A 69 3.21 7.95 3.26
C ARG A 69 3.36 7.52 1.79
N SER A 70 2.50 6.61 1.34
CA SER A 70 2.46 6.17 -0.06
C SER A 70 2.14 7.33 -1.00
N LEU A 71 1.13 8.13 -0.65
CA LEU A 71 0.72 9.31 -1.42
C LEU A 71 1.84 10.35 -1.51
N ALA A 72 2.49 10.65 -0.39
CA ALA A 72 3.61 11.59 -0.37
C ALA A 72 4.77 11.10 -1.26
N THR A 73 5.15 9.83 -1.14
CA THR A 73 6.24 9.24 -1.94
C THR A 73 5.92 9.23 -3.43
N ALA A 74 4.70 8.87 -3.81
CA ALA A 74 4.26 8.89 -5.21
C ALA A 74 4.20 10.32 -5.77
N GLY A 75 3.73 11.28 -4.97
CA GLY A 75 3.69 12.69 -5.34
C GLY A 75 5.09 13.25 -5.60
N ASP A 76 6.04 12.99 -4.70
CA ASP A 76 7.43 13.41 -4.88
C ASP A 76 8.07 12.75 -6.11
N PHE A 77 7.79 11.46 -6.34
CA PHE A 77 8.33 10.74 -7.50
C PHE A 77 7.83 11.32 -8.82
N ILE A 78 6.51 11.57 -8.91
CA ILE A 78 5.91 12.19 -10.09
C ILE A 78 6.50 13.59 -10.31
N HIS A 79 6.63 14.39 -9.25
CA HIS A 79 7.21 15.72 -9.36
C HIS A 79 8.64 15.67 -9.90
N TRP A 80 9.49 14.83 -9.32
CA TRP A 80 10.85 14.61 -9.80
C TRP A 80 10.89 14.14 -11.25
N TRP A 81 10.06 13.15 -11.61
CA TRP A 81 10.02 12.59 -12.97
C TRP A 81 9.74 13.65 -14.04
N PHE A 82 8.87 14.62 -13.75
CA PHE A 82 8.50 15.66 -14.69
C PHE A 82 9.33 16.96 -14.61
N GLN A 83 10.21 17.10 -13.61
CA GLN A 83 11.02 18.31 -13.43
C GLN A 83 12.52 18.08 -13.64
N GLU A 84 13.02 16.89 -13.32
CA GLU A 84 14.45 16.57 -13.32
C GLU A 84 14.81 15.34 -14.18
N GLY A 85 13.79 14.64 -14.70
CA GLY A 85 13.93 13.46 -15.58
C GLY A 85 14.19 13.78 -17.04
#